data_AF-A0A402TSK0-F1
#
_entry.id   AF-A0A402TSK0-F1
#
_cell.length_a   1.000
_cell.length_b   1.000
_cell.length_c   1.000
_cell.angle_alpha   90.00
_cell.angle_beta   90.00
_cell.angle_gamma   90.00
#
_symmetry.space_group_name_H-M   'P 1'
#
loop_
_entity.id
_entity.type
_entity.pdbx_description
1 polymer ?
#
loop_
_entity_poly.entity_id
_entity_poly.type
_entity_poly.pdbx_seq_one_letter_code
_entity_poly.pdbx_strand_id
1 'polypeptide(L)'
;MFRYLSLLALMLSAPSLASTVVYTDRQHLPANVLADTRIVYLDETDQLEKSLFGPLSKNSVHAERQAQSIIQSPEWKQRQT
;
A
#
# COMPACT_ATOMS: atom_id res chain seq x y z
N MET A 1 37.36 -1.50 -35.95
CA MET A 1 36.19 -2.31 -35.51
C MET A 1 35.98 -2.28 -33.99
N PHE A 2 37.01 -2.48 -33.16
CA PHE A 2 36.89 -2.50 -31.68
C PHE A 2 36.22 -1.27 -31.04
N ARG A 3 36.49 -0.06 -31.55
CA ARG A 3 35.91 1.19 -31.00
C ARG A 3 34.37 1.22 -31.01
N TYR A 4 33.76 0.63 -32.05
CA TYR A 4 32.29 0.57 -32.18
C TYR A 4 31.69 -0.50 -31.26
N LEU A 5 32.42 -1.60 -31.05
CA LEU A 5 32.03 -2.65 -30.09
C LEU A 5 32.07 -2.13 -28.65
N SER A 6 33.06 -1.32 -28.29
CA SER A 6 33.15 -0.68 -26.97
C SER A 6 32.02 0.33 -26.74
N LEU A 7 31.63 1.11 -27.76
CA LEU A 7 30.50 2.03 -27.69
C LEU A 7 29.16 1.29 -27.54
N LEU A 8 28.98 0.17 -28.25
CA LEU A 8 27.78 -0.66 -28.14
C LEU A 8 27.65 -1.32 -26.75
N ALA A 9 28.75 -1.83 -26.20
CA ALA A 9 28.78 -2.39 -24.85
C ALA A 9 28.44 -1.34 -23.78
N LEU A 10 28.90 -0.09 -23.97
CA LEU A 10 28.58 1.02 -23.07
C LEU A 10 27.09 1.40 -23.11
N MET A 11 26.46 1.33 -24.29
CA MET A 11 25.02 1.59 -24.46
C MET A 11 24.15 0.48 -23.86
N LEU A 12 24.57 -0.79 -23.97
CA LEU A 12 23.88 -1.92 -23.33
C LEU A 12 24.03 -1.93 -21.80
N SER A 13 25.08 -1.31 -21.28
CA SER A 13 25.34 -1.20 -19.85
C SER A 13 24.57 -0.08 -19.16
N ALA A 14 23.84 0.77 -19.90
CA ALA A 14 23.09 1.88 -19.31
C ALA A 14 21.89 1.34 -18.51
N PRO A 15 21.88 1.41 -17.17
CA PRO A 15 20.71 1.05 -16.41
C PRO A 15 19.80 2.27 -16.32
N SER A 16 18.52 2.10 -16.61
CA SER A 16 17.38 2.64 -15.84
C SER A 16 16.17 2.82 -16.76
N LEU A 17 15.38 1.76 -16.88
CA LEU A 17 13.95 2.00 -17.06
C LEU A 17 13.49 2.63 -15.75
N ALA A 18 13.11 3.91 -15.79
CA ALA A 18 12.52 4.59 -14.65
C ALA A 18 11.21 3.87 -14.31
N SER A 19 11.25 3.00 -13.29
CA SER A 19 10.06 2.30 -12.82
C SER A 19 9.09 3.33 -12.24
N THR A 20 7.85 3.28 -12.70
CA THR A 20 6.80 4.18 -12.23
C THR A 20 6.26 3.68 -10.90
N VAL A 21 6.17 4.55 -9.89
CA VAL A 21 5.49 4.26 -8.63
C VAL A 21 4.24 5.11 -8.54
N VAL A 22 3.09 4.45 -8.44
CA VAL A 22 1.77 5.11 -8.28
C VAL A 22 1.36 4.99 -6.83
N TYR A 23 1.19 6.13 -6.17
CA TYR A 23 0.63 6.21 -4.82
C TYR A 23 -0.86 6.48 -4.96
N THR A 24 -1.69 5.58 -4.45
CA THR A 24 -3.15 5.69 -4.57
C THR A 24 -3.84 5.06 -3.37
N ASP A 25 -5.16 5.17 -3.27
CA ASP A 25 -5.98 4.43 -2.33
C ASP A 25 -6.83 3.37 -3.07
N ARG A 26 -7.51 2.49 -2.32
CA ARG A 26 -8.40 1.49 -2.92
C ARG A 26 -9.73 2.06 -3.43
N GLN A 27 -10.01 3.36 -3.25
CA GLN A 27 -11.17 4.03 -3.84
C GLN A 27 -10.88 4.56 -5.25
N HIS A 28 -9.61 4.84 -5.56
CA HIS A 28 -9.13 5.39 -6.82
C HIS A 28 -8.16 4.42 -7.50
N LEU A 29 -8.68 3.28 -7.97
CA LEU A 29 -7.84 2.31 -8.66
C LEU A 29 -7.30 2.89 -9.98
N PRO A 30 -5.97 2.84 -10.20
CA PRO A 30 -5.39 3.31 -11.45
C PRO A 30 -5.82 2.39 -12.59
N ALA A 31 -6.34 2.98 -13.67
CA ALA A 31 -6.61 2.28 -14.91
C ALA A 31 -5.33 2.22 -15.77
N ASN A 32 -5.19 1.17 -16.59
CA ASN A 32 -4.10 1.02 -17.57
C ASN A 32 -2.68 1.02 -16.95
N VAL A 33 -2.50 0.31 -15.83
CA VAL A 33 -1.21 0.16 -15.16
C VAL A 33 -0.26 -0.67 -16.03
N LEU A 34 0.92 -0.11 -16.34
CA LEU A 34 1.97 -0.82 -17.08
C LEU A 34 2.57 -1.93 -16.20
N ALA A 35 3.06 -3.02 -16.82
CA ALA A 35 3.54 -4.20 -16.10
C ALA A 35 4.75 -3.93 -15.17
N ASP A 36 5.47 -2.82 -15.38
CA ASP A 36 6.62 -2.37 -14.60
C ASP A 36 6.27 -1.31 -13.54
N THR A 37 4.97 -1.01 -13.36
CA THR A 37 4.48 -0.02 -12.40
C THR A 37 4.25 -0.64 -11.03
N ARG A 38 4.87 -0.07 -10.00
CA ARG A 38 4.60 -0.41 -8.60
C ARG A 38 3.45 0.45 -8.07
N ILE A 39 2.41 -0.19 -7.53
CA ILE A 39 1.32 0.50 -6.84
C ILE A 39 1.59 0.46 -5.34
N VAL A 40 1.50 1.61 -4.68
CA VAL A 40 1.58 1.75 -3.22
C VAL A 40 0.24 2.28 -2.72
N TYR A 41 -0.44 1.49 -1.89
CA TYR A 41 -1.70 1.89 -1.28
C TYR A 41 -1.47 2.77 -0.05
N LEU A 42 -2.14 3.91 -0.01
CA LEU A 42 -2.04 4.89 1.08
C LEU A 42 -3.08 4.65 2.18
N ASP A 43 -4.10 3.85 1.90
CA ASP A 43 -5.21 3.57 2.82
C ASP A 43 -4.99 2.29 3.65
N GLU A 44 -3.77 1.77 3.74
CA GLU A 44 -3.49 0.54 4.49
C GLU A 44 -3.87 0.66 5.98
N THR A 45 -3.62 1.82 6.59
CA THR A 45 -4.01 2.08 7.99
C THR A 45 -5.52 2.10 8.16
N ASP A 46 -6.25 2.78 7.26
CA ASP A 46 -7.71 2.86 7.31
C ASP A 46 -8.36 1.48 7.12
N GLN A 47 -7.71 0.63 6.33
CA GLN A 47 -8.19 -0.72 6.03
C GLN A 47 -7.91 -1.67 7.19
N LEU A 48 -6.75 -1.50 7.85
CA LEU A 48 -6.47 -2.16 9.12
C LEU A 48 -7.47 -1.75 10.20
N GLU A 49 -7.74 -0.46 10.36
CA GLU A 49 -8.71 0.04 11.35
C GLU A 49 -10.10 -0.58 11.12
N LYS A 50 -10.59 -0.56 9.86
CA LYS A 50 -11.86 -1.20 9.50
C LYS A 50 -11.85 -2.70 9.74
N SER A 51 -10.74 -3.38 9.52
CA SER A 51 -10.60 -4.81 9.79
C SER A 51 -10.64 -5.12 11.30
N LEU A 52 -10.06 -4.24 12.11
CA LEU A 52 -9.98 -4.39 13.56
C LEU A 52 -11.30 -4.06 14.25
N PHE A 53 -11.92 -2.95 13.90
CA PHE A 53 -13.08 -2.40 14.61
C PHE A 53 -14.40 -2.56 13.87
N GLY A 54 -14.36 -2.90 12.58
CA GLY A 54 -15.53 -2.85 11.72
C GLY A 54 -16.03 -1.41 11.52
N PRO A 55 -17.26 -1.23 11.04
CA PRO A 55 -17.87 0.08 10.90
C PRO A 55 -18.17 0.70 12.27
N LEU A 56 -17.43 1.76 12.61
CA LEU A 56 -17.68 2.58 13.79
C LEU A 56 -18.76 3.63 13.54
N SER A 57 -19.44 4.04 14.61
CA SER A 57 -20.41 5.14 14.60
C SER A 57 -19.76 6.46 14.13
N LYS A 58 -20.50 7.29 13.38
CA LYS A 58 -20.07 8.65 13.04
C LYS A 58 -20.05 9.60 14.25
N ASN A 59 -20.80 9.29 15.30
CA ASN A 59 -20.72 9.99 16.58
C ASN A 59 -19.50 9.48 17.36
N SER A 60 -18.59 10.39 17.71
CA SER A 60 -17.30 10.10 18.36
C SER A 60 -17.45 9.35 19.68
N VAL A 61 -18.39 9.77 20.54
CA VAL A 61 -18.62 9.15 21.85
C VAL A 61 -19.12 7.72 21.68
N HIS A 62 -19.98 7.47 20.70
CA HIS A 62 -20.44 6.10 20.40
C HIS A 62 -19.33 5.25 19.77
N ALA A 63 -18.52 5.82 18.87
CA ALA A 63 -17.39 5.14 18.25
C ALA A 63 -16.37 4.69 19.30
N GLU A 64 -16.04 5.56 20.26
CA GLU A 64 -15.12 5.26 21.34
C GLU A 64 -15.62 4.09 22.18
N ARG A 65 -16.90 4.10 22.59
CA ARG A 65 -17.49 2.99 23.34
C ARG A 65 -17.45 1.68 22.56
N GLN A 66 -17.73 1.73 21.26
CA GLN A 66 -17.65 0.55 20.38
C GLN A 66 -16.21 0.01 20.30
N ALA A 67 -15.23 0.89 20.07
CA ALA A 67 -13.83 0.50 20.00
C ALA A 67 -13.33 -0.08 21.33
N GLN A 68 -13.68 0.55 22.46
CA GLN A 68 -13.36 0.06 23.79
C GLN A 68 -13.95 -1.34 24.05
N SER A 69 -15.20 -1.56 23.66
CA SER A 69 -15.83 -2.88 23.78
C SER A 69 -15.07 -3.96 23.01
N ILE A 70 -14.52 -3.62 21.84
CA ILE A 70 -13.73 -4.55 21.03
C ILE A 70 -12.36 -4.80 21.66
N ILE A 71 -11.65 -3.74 22.10
CA ILE A 71 -10.32 -3.85 22.73
C ILE A 71 -10.36 -4.66 24.03
N GLN A 72 -11.47 -4.56 24.77
CA GLN A 72 -11.64 -5.29 26.03
C GLN A 72 -12.06 -6.75 25.83
N SER A 73 -12.33 -7.16 24.58
CA SER A 73 -12.82 -8.51 24.27
C SER A 73 -11.73 -9.58 24.44
N PRO A 74 -12.10 -10.84 24.74
CA PRO A 74 -11.15 -11.94 24.79
C PRO A 74 -10.44 -12.17 23.44
N GLU A 75 -11.15 -11.99 22.33
CA GLU A 75 -10.61 -12.16 20.97
C GLU A 75 -9.51 -11.13 20.69
N TRP A 76 -9.65 -9.91 21.21
CA TRP A 76 -8.62 -8.88 21.09
C TRP A 76 -7.33 -9.30 21.79
N LYS A 77 -7.44 -9.81 23.02
CA LYS A 77 -6.27 -10.30 23.79
C LYS A 77 -5.54 -11.42 23.05
N GLN A 78 -6.27 -12.33 22.40
CA GLN A 78 -5.68 -13.40 21.59
C GLN A 78 -4.91 -12.88 20.38
N ARG A 79 -5.30 -11.73 19.80
CA ARG A 79 -4.60 -11.10 18.68
C ARG A 79 -3.35 -10.32 19.08
N GLN A 80 -3.21 -9.96 20.36
CA GLN A 80 -2.06 -9.21 20.88
C GLN A 80 -0.87 -10.09 21.29
N THR A 81 -1.02 -11.42 21.21
CA THR A 81 0.00 -12.39 21.63
C THR A 81 0.84 -12.81 20.44
#